data_AF-A0A645BHV4-F1
#
_entry.id   AF-A0A645BHV4-F1
#
_cell.length_a   1.000
_cell.length_b   1.000
_cell.length_c   1.000
_cell.angle_alpha   90.00
_cell.angle_beta   90.00
_cell.angle_gamma   90.00
#
_symmetry.space_group_name_H-M   'P 1'
#
loop_
_entity.id
_entity.type
_entity.pdbx_description
1 polymer ?
#
loop_
_entity_poly.entity_id
_entity_poly.type
_entity_poly.pdbx_seq_one_letter_code
_entity_poly.pdbx_strand_id
1 'polypeptide(L)'
;MANATAIFVSNYNMSLGSLECFNEQGISVKKDIAFGHYDYLSEGEQSILPQVTINPPTEKIGETAATIILERIKRIPENLPSEKQTIILNNQILGMATE
;
A
#
# COMPACT_ATOMS: atom_id res chain seq x y z
N MET A 1 -29.34 4.69 4.12
CA MET A 1 -27.86 4.77 4.08
C MET A 1 -27.35 3.43 3.59
N ALA A 2 -26.28 3.40 2.79
CA ALA A 2 -25.75 2.13 2.30
C ALA A 2 -25.17 1.31 3.48
N ASN A 3 -25.65 0.08 3.67
CA ASN A 3 -25.13 -0.87 4.66
C ASN A 3 -23.81 -1.48 4.15
N ALA A 4 -22.72 -0.72 4.21
CA ALA A 4 -21.41 -1.25 3.87
C ALA A 4 -21.02 -2.33 4.90
N THR A 5 -20.69 -3.53 4.41
CA THR A 5 -20.15 -4.63 5.22
C THR A 5 -18.62 -4.66 5.22
N ALA A 6 -18.01 -3.87 4.34
CA ALA A 6 -16.56 -3.72 4.21
C ALA A 6 -16.19 -2.29 3.83
N ILE A 7 -15.06 -1.81 4.36
CA ILE A 7 -14.46 -0.52 4.00
C ILE A 7 -13.00 -0.75 3.63
N PHE A 8 -12.58 -0.19 2.50
CA PHE A 8 -11.19 -0.14 2.06
C PHE A 8 -10.78 1.31 1.83
N VAL A 9 -9.72 1.77 2.50
CA VAL A 9 -9.27 3.17 2.45
C VAL A 9 -7.95 3.34 1.72
N SER A 10 -7.72 4.54 1.19
CA SER A 10 -6.67 4.79 0.19
C SER A 10 -5.24 4.88 0.74
N ASN A 11 -5.05 5.07 2.05
CA ASN A 11 -3.73 5.14 2.66
C ASN A 11 -3.77 4.85 4.17
N TYR A 12 -2.59 4.75 4.78
CA TYR A 12 -2.42 4.48 6.20
C TYR A 12 -3.08 5.55 7.10
N ASN A 13 -2.98 6.83 6.76
CA ASN A 13 -3.56 7.91 7.57
C ASN A 13 -5.10 7.86 7.61
N MET A 14 -5.73 7.54 6.47
CA MET A 14 -7.17 7.29 6.43
C MET A 14 -7.54 6.05 7.23
N SER A 15 -6.65 5.06 7.29
CA SER A 15 -6.84 3.88 8.13
C SER A 15 -6.93 4.26 9.61
N LEU A 16 -6.00 5.07 10.10
CA LEU A 16 -6.01 5.56 11.48
C LEU A 16 -7.29 6.34 11.81
N GLY A 17 -7.68 7.30 10.99
CA GLY A 17 -8.91 8.08 11.22
C GLY A 17 -10.18 7.23 11.16
N SER A 18 -10.20 6.20 10.31
CA SER A 18 -11.32 5.25 10.24
C SER A 18 -11.41 4.40 11.50
N LEU A 19 -10.26 3.87 11.98
CA LEU A 19 -10.19 3.09 13.21
C LEU A 19 -10.57 3.91 14.44
N GLU A 20 -10.15 5.18 14.50
CA GLU A 20 -10.57 6.12 15.54
C GLU A 20 -12.09 6.30 15.53
N CYS A 21 -12.70 6.57 14.37
CA CYS A 21 -14.14 6.69 14.22
C CYS A 21 -14.87 5.39 14.60
N PHE A 22 -14.39 4.22 14.18
CA PHE A 22 -14.98 2.94 14.57
C PHE A 22 -14.96 2.75 16.07
N ASN A 23 -13.86 3.09 16.73
CA ASN A 23 -13.74 3.01 18.18
C ASN A 23 -14.74 3.95 18.89
N GLU A 24 -14.87 5.20 18.43
CA GLU A 24 -15.85 6.17 18.98
C GLU A 24 -17.30 5.71 18.81
N GLN A 25 -17.61 5.00 17.73
CA GLN A 25 -18.95 4.48 17.44
C GLN A 25 -19.19 3.06 17.98
N GLY A 26 -18.20 2.45 18.64
CA GLY A 26 -18.29 1.08 19.16
C GLY A 26 -18.36 0.00 18.08
N ILE A 27 -17.88 0.27 16.87
CA ILE A 27 -17.84 -0.66 15.74
C ILE A 27 -16.59 -1.52 15.85
N SER A 28 -16.76 -2.85 15.86
CA SER A 28 -15.66 -3.81 15.96
C SER A 28 -15.22 -4.30 14.57
N VAL A 29 -13.95 -4.11 14.24
CA VAL A 29 -13.35 -4.68 13.02
C VAL A 29 -13.38 -6.23 13.08
N LYS A 30 -13.58 -6.90 11.94
CA LYS A 30 -13.89 -8.33 11.73
C LYS A 30 -15.27 -8.79 12.20
N LYS A 31 -15.76 -8.26 13.32
CA LYS A 31 -17.08 -8.66 13.85
C LYS A 31 -18.22 -7.92 13.15
N ASP A 32 -18.13 -6.60 13.12
CA ASP A 32 -19.20 -5.73 12.61
C ASP A 32 -18.88 -5.23 11.19
N ILE A 33 -17.59 -5.08 10.85
CA ILE A 33 -17.14 -4.62 9.53
C ILE A 33 -15.80 -5.25 9.12
N ALA A 34 -15.68 -5.64 7.85
CA ALA A 34 -14.38 -5.97 7.25
C ALA A 34 -13.61 -4.69 6.90
N PHE A 35 -12.31 -4.64 7.20
CA PHE A 35 -11.53 -3.43 7.03
C PHE A 35 -10.19 -3.70 6.36
N GLY A 36 -9.76 -2.75 5.53
CA GLY A 36 -8.45 -2.78 4.90
C GLY A 36 -8.00 -1.42 4.39
N HIS A 37 -6.74 -1.31 4.01
CA HIS A 37 -6.20 -0.10 3.40
C HIS A 37 -5.07 -0.37 2.41
N TYR A 38 -4.80 0.60 1.55
CA TYR A 38 -3.58 0.69 0.76
C TYR A 38 -2.49 1.44 1.53
N ASP A 39 -1.24 1.35 1.08
CA ASP A 39 -0.03 1.98 1.64
C ASP A 39 0.73 1.04 2.60
N TYR A 40 1.61 1.56 3.45
CA TYR A 40 2.44 0.75 4.31
C TYR A 40 1.71 0.29 5.57
N LEU A 41 2.05 -0.91 6.01
CA LEU A 41 1.90 -1.36 7.39
C LEU A 41 3.19 -2.10 7.75
N SER A 42 3.81 -1.77 8.88
CA SER A 42 5.01 -2.50 9.28
C SER A 42 4.66 -3.95 9.63
N GLU A 43 5.60 -4.87 9.42
CA GLU A 43 5.40 -6.28 9.79
C GLU A 43 5.05 -6.45 11.28
N GLY A 44 5.56 -5.57 12.15
CA GLY A 44 5.25 -5.56 13.57
C GLY A 44 3.79 -5.15 13.88
N GLU A 45 3.22 -4.24 13.10
CA GLU A 45 1.83 -3.79 13.24
C GLU A 45 0.83 -4.79 12.62
N GLN A 46 1.29 -5.60 11.67
CA GLN A 46 0.48 -6.58 10.97
C GLN A 46 -0.06 -7.70 11.84
N SER A 47 0.71 -8.12 12.84
CA SER A 47 0.28 -9.11 13.84
C SER A 47 -0.85 -8.57 14.74
N ILE A 48 -0.96 -7.25 14.84
CA ILE A 48 -1.83 -6.56 15.80
C ILE A 48 -3.15 -6.17 15.14
N LEU A 49 -3.15 -5.90 13.82
CA LEU A 49 -4.31 -5.33 13.14
C LEU A 49 -5.10 -6.39 12.35
N PRO A 50 -6.40 -6.54 12.63
CA PRO A 50 -7.28 -7.48 11.95
C PRO A 50 -7.73 -6.99 10.55
N GLN A 51 -6.80 -6.59 9.68
CA GLN A 51 -7.10 -5.89 8.43
C GLN A 51 -6.33 -6.42 7.21
N VAL A 52 -6.92 -6.31 6.02
CA VAL A 52 -6.23 -6.57 4.75
C VAL A 52 -5.44 -5.33 4.37
N THR A 53 -4.14 -5.47 4.08
CA THR A 53 -3.31 -4.35 3.62
C THR A 53 -2.73 -4.62 2.24
N ILE A 54 -2.75 -3.60 1.37
CA ILE A 54 -2.08 -3.63 0.06
C ILE A 54 -0.87 -2.69 0.13
N ASN A 55 0.31 -3.28 0.30
CA ASN A 55 1.56 -2.55 0.45
C ASN A 55 2.23 -2.38 -0.93
N PRO A 56 2.45 -1.14 -1.41
CA PRO A 56 3.34 -0.93 -2.53
C PRO A 56 4.79 -1.28 -2.16
N PRO A 57 5.59 -1.80 -3.10
CA PRO A 57 7.00 -2.07 -2.88
C PRO A 57 7.81 -0.76 -2.96
N THR A 58 7.54 0.19 -2.06
CA THR A 58 8.04 1.57 -2.10
C THR A 58 9.57 1.63 -2.11
N GLU A 59 10.24 0.77 -1.33
CA GLU A 59 11.70 0.66 -1.37
C GLU A 59 12.17 0.26 -2.78
N LYS A 60 11.54 -0.76 -3.37
CA LYS A 60 11.91 -1.22 -4.73
C LYS A 60 11.61 -0.18 -5.80
N ILE A 61 10.52 0.59 -5.66
CA ILE A 61 10.21 1.72 -6.52
C ILE A 61 11.35 2.74 -6.44
N GLY A 62 11.79 3.10 -5.24
CA GLY A 62 12.88 4.03 -4.99
C GLY A 62 14.21 3.55 -5.58
N GLU A 63 14.61 2.31 -5.29
CA GLU A 63 15.81 1.69 -5.86
C GLU A 63 15.79 1.72 -7.40
N THR A 64 14.69 1.27 -7.98
CA THR A 64 14.53 1.17 -9.44
C THR A 64 14.63 2.55 -10.08
N ALA A 65 13.95 3.56 -9.51
CA ALA A 65 14.03 4.93 -9.98
C ALA A 65 15.45 5.49 -9.89
N ALA A 66 16.15 5.28 -8.77
CA ALA A 66 17.52 5.73 -8.57
C ALA A 66 18.48 5.08 -9.58
N THR A 67 18.39 3.77 -9.80
CA THR A 67 19.19 3.05 -10.80
C THR A 67 18.99 3.63 -12.19
N ILE A 68 17.74 3.86 -12.61
CA ILE A 68 17.42 4.41 -13.94
C ILE A 68 17.99 5.83 -14.10
N ILE A 69 17.88 6.67 -13.08
CA ILE A 69 18.43 8.03 -13.11
C ILE A 69 19.96 7.97 -13.24
N LEU A 70 20.63 7.14 -12.45
CA LEU A 70 22.09 7.00 -12.50
C LEU A 70 22.57 6.45 -13.84
N GLU A 71 21.85 5.49 -14.44
CA GLU A 71 22.14 4.99 -15.79
C GLU A 71 21.99 6.09 -16.85
N ARG A 72 20.97 6.93 -16.74
CA ARG A 72 20.76 8.07 -17.65
C ARG A 72 21.87 9.11 -17.52
N ILE A 73 22.30 9.42 -16.30
CA ILE A 73 23.41 10.36 -16.03
C ILE A 73 24.74 9.85 -16.62
N LYS A 74 25.00 8.54 -16.54
CA LYS A 74 26.24 7.93 -17.04
C LYS A 74 26.32 7.84 -18.56
N ARG A 75 25.19 7.89 -19.29
CA ARG A 75 25.18 7.80 -20.76
C ARG A 75 25.51 9.16 -21.39
N ILE A 76 26.49 9.17 -22.29
CA ILE A 76 26.82 10.32 -23.16
C ILE A 76 25.60 10.61 -24.05
N PRO A 77 25.24 11.88 -24.30
CA PRO A 77 23.98 12.31 -24.95
C PRO A 77 23.60 11.59 -26.25
N GLU A 78 24.55 11.02 -26.99
CA GLU A 78 24.33 10.36 -28.28
C GLU A 78 23.66 8.97 -28.17
N ASN A 79 23.59 8.35 -26.97
CA ASN A 79 23.07 6.99 -26.77
C ASN A 79 21.97 6.88 -25.70
N LEU A 80 21.25 7.97 -25.36
CA LEU A 80 20.12 7.86 -24.45
C LEU A 80 18.91 7.23 -25.16
N PRO A 81 18.32 6.15 -24.63
CA PRO A 81 17.00 5.75 -25.07
C PRO A 81 16.04 6.89 -24.71
N SER A 82 15.52 7.57 -25.74
CA SER A 82 14.55 8.66 -25.64
C SER A 82 13.14 8.17 -25.29
N GLU A 83 12.93 6.86 -25.23
CA GLU A 83 11.63 6.28 -25.01
C GLU A 83 11.23 6.25 -23.54
N LYS A 84 9.99 6.65 -23.32
CA LYS A 84 9.27 6.49 -22.05
C LYS A 84 9.35 5.02 -21.61
N GLN A 85 9.88 4.79 -20.42
CA GLN A 85 9.83 3.47 -19.77
C GLN A 85 8.66 3.44 -18.79
N THR A 86 7.93 2.32 -18.78
CA THR A 86 6.91 2.03 -17.76
C THR A 86 7.29 0.73 -17.10
N ILE A 87 7.50 0.78 -15.79
CA ILE A 87 7.87 -0.37 -14.96
C ILE A 87 6.72 -0.62 -14.01
N ILE A 88 6.22 -1.86 -14.00
CA ILE A 88 5.15 -2.31 -13.11
C ILE A 88 5.81 -3.16 -12.03
N LEU A 89 5.64 -2.73 -10.77
CA LEU A 89 6.06 -3.49 -9.60
C LEU A 89 4.81 -3.97 -8.87
N ASN A 90 4.81 -5.22 -8.44
CA ASN A 90 3.64 -5.85 -7.82
C ASN A 90 3.53 -5.45 -6.35
N ASN A 91 2.31 -5.15 -5.92
CA ASN A 91 2.02 -4.92 -4.50
C ASN A 91 2.10 -6.22 -3.72
N GLN A 92 2.39 -6.10 -2.43
CA GLN A 92 2.26 -7.18 -1.47
C GLN A 92 0.88 -7.08 -0.81
N ILE A 93 0.13 -8.18 -0.82
CA ILE A 93 -1.15 -8.26 -0.13
C ILE A 93 -0.94 -9.03 1.17
N LEU A 94 -1.38 -8.45 2.27
CA LEU A 94 -1.15 -8.96 3.60
C LEU A 94 -2.48 -9.09 4.37
N GLY A 95 -2.51 -9.94 5.39
CA GLY A 95 -3.72 -10.17 6.20
C GLY A 95 -4.76 -11.10 5.57
N MET A 96 -4.43 -11.75 4.44
CA MET A 96 -5.19 -12.90 3.94
C MET A 96 -4.59 -14.19 4.50
N ALA A 97 -5.42 -15.05 5.10
CA ALA A 97 -5.00 -16.42 5.39
C ALA A 97 -4.79 -17.14 4.05
N THR A 98 -3.59 -17.64 3.80
CA THR A 98 -3.38 -18.67 2.79
C THR A 98 -3.95 -19.97 3.34
N GLU A 99 -4.93 -20.56 2.64
CA GLU A 99 -5.34 -21.95 2.86
C GLU A 99 -4.17 -22.92 2.72
#